data_AF-A0AAT9GR99-F1
#
_entry.id   AF-A0AAT9GR99-F1
#
_cell.length_a   1.000
_cell.length_b   1.000
_cell.length_c   1.000
_cell.angle_alpha   90.00
_cell.angle_beta   90.00
_cell.angle_gamma   90.00
#
_symmetry.space_group_name_H-M   'P 1'
#
loop_
_entity.id
_entity.type
_entity.pdbx_description
1 polymer ?
#
loop_
_entity_poly.entity_id
_entity_poly.type
_entity_poly.pdbx_seq_one_letter_code
_entity_poly.pdbx_strand_id
1 'polypeptide(L)'
;MTEDIIKQIISNQELIDAITKKVYEKLKDDVVIQRLEKLEQQMVEILKVIQNTNDNLVLIWEKMDYHDTVLGKHSNILDEHTKLLQEQTRILNEQTKVLEDHTKILLEQTKLLQEQTRIVLEHTELLKEHSKKLDNITDELRKIRISLDSFTSRAGHYVEKTIMELYKEALKIHGIDPSNVKHGYVEDVVGIVSKGRKYEIDFYETDDIIHLFEVKNLCDEDAIEQIEIRIKLLSSQQTRTLNHT
;
A
#
# COMPACT_ATOMS: atom_id res chain seq x y z
N MET A 1 26.85 -132.00 -67.59
CA MET A 1 25.71 -132.43 -66.75
C MET A 1 25.54 -131.59 -65.50
N THR A 2 26.58 -131.33 -64.71
CA THR A 2 26.50 -130.61 -63.44
C THR A 2 26.08 -129.12 -63.55
N GLU A 3 26.55 -128.39 -64.57
CA GLU A 3 26.18 -126.97 -64.78
C GLU A 3 24.74 -126.76 -65.29
N ASP A 4 24.24 -127.63 -66.17
CA ASP A 4 22.84 -127.57 -66.65
C ASP A 4 21.85 -127.89 -65.51
N ILE A 5 22.23 -128.81 -64.62
CA ILE A 5 21.45 -129.13 -63.42
C ILE A 5 21.42 -127.92 -62.47
N ILE A 6 22.55 -127.24 -62.25
CA ILE A 6 22.60 -126.04 -61.40
C ILE A 6 21.75 -124.90 -61.99
N LYS A 7 21.81 -124.67 -63.31
CA LYS A 7 20.96 -123.68 -64.00
C LYS A 7 19.47 -124.03 -63.92
N GLN A 8 19.11 -125.30 -64.07
CA GLN A 8 17.72 -125.76 -63.90
C GLN A 8 17.23 -125.60 -62.45
N ILE A 9 18.10 -125.83 -61.46
CA ILE A 9 17.78 -125.64 -60.03
C ILE A 9 17.56 -124.16 -59.70
N ILE A 10 18.44 -123.27 -60.16
CA ILE A 10 18.35 -121.82 -59.87
C ILE A 10 17.18 -121.16 -60.63
N SER A 11 16.84 -121.66 -61.82
CA SER A 11 15.72 -121.16 -62.63
C SER A 11 14.36 -121.76 -62.24
N ASN A 12 14.34 -122.68 -61.27
CA ASN A 12 13.11 -123.29 -60.77
C ASN A 12 12.44 -122.34 -59.78
N GLN A 13 11.43 -121.61 -60.26
CA GLN A 13 10.71 -120.62 -59.48
C GLN A 13 10.04 -121.21 -58.23
N GLU A 14 9.48 -122.43 -58.30
CA GLU A 14 8.90 -123.09 -57.12
C GLU A 14 9.96 -123.36 -56.05
N LEU A 15 11.18 -123.72 -56.45
CA LEU A 15 12.29 -123.95 -55.52
C LEU A 15 12.79 -122.63 -54.91
N ILE A 16 12.93 -121.58 -55.70
CA ILE A 16 13.33 -120.24 -55.21
C ILE A 16 12.27 -119.70 -54.25
N ASP A 17 10.99 -119.83 -54.57
CA ASP A 17 9.89 -119.40 -53.70
C ASP A 17 9.85 -120.24 -52.42
N ALA A 18 10.09 -121.55 -52.51
CA ALA A 18 10.18 -122.44 -51.35
C ALA A 18 11.38 -122.11 -50.44
N ILE A 19 12.56 -121.84 -51.02
CA ILE A 19 13.76 -121.43 -50.28
C ILE A 19 13.52 -120.07 -49.63
N THR A 20 13.01 -119.09 -50.38
CA THR A 20 12.69 -117.74 -49.89
C THR A 20 11.69 -117.83 -48.74
N LYS A 21 10.64 -118.64 -48.88
CA LYS A 21 9.67 -118.90 -47.81
C LYS A 21 10.33 -119.52 -46.58
N LYS A 22 11.21 -120.52 -46.74
CA LYS A 22 11.86 -121.22 -45.63
C LYS A 22 12.92 -120.36 -44.92
N VAL A 23 13.63 -119.52 -45.65
CA VAL A 23 14.56 -118.51 -45.13
C VAL A 23 13.79 -117.42 -44.39
N TYR A 24 12.71 -116.90 -44.99
CA TYR A 24 11.80 -115.96 -44.34
C TYR A 24 11.20 -116.56 -43.05
N GLU A 25 10.74 -117.81 -43.06
CA GLU A 25 10.22 -118.49 -41.87
C GLU A 25 11.26 -118.67 -40.76
N LYS A 26 12.55 -118.84 -41.10
CA LYS A 26 13.63 -118.90 -40.11
C LYS A 26 14.04 -117.53 -39.58
N LEU A 27 13.94 -116.49 -40.40
CA LEU A 27 14.40 -115.14 -40.07
C LEU A 27 13.30 -114.27 -39.44
N LYS A 28 12.01 -114.50 -39.75
CA LYS A 28 10.88 -113.71 -39.22
C LYS A 28 10.78 -113.73 -37.68
N ASP A 29 11.19 -114.83 -37.08
CA ASP A 29 11.20 -115.03 -35.62
C ASP A 29 12.62 -114.90 -35.03
N ASP A 30 13.58 -114.42 -35.83
CA ASP A 30 14.94 -114.19 -35.36
C ASP A 30 14.92 -113.03 -34.34
N VAL A 31 15.41 -113.35 -33.13
CA VAL A 31 15.47 -112.42 -32.00
C VAL A 31 16.26 -111.16 -32.34
N VAL A 32 17.26 -111.26 -33.23
CA VAL A 32 18.04 -110.12 -33.70
C VAL A 32 17.20 -109.20 -34.58
N ILE A 33 16.40 -109.75 -35.50
CA ILE A 33 15.54 -108.96 -36.40
C ILE A 33 14.45 -108.22 -35.61
N GLN A 34 13.74 -108.90 -34.72
CA GLN A 34 12.71 -108.25 -33.88
C GLN A 34 13.29 -107.14 -33.00
N ARG A 35 14.52 -107.32 -32.51
CA ARG A 35 15.21 -106.31 -31.71
C ARG A 35 15.65 -105.11 -32.55
N LEU A 36 16.06 -105.33 -33.80
CA LEU A 36 16.37 -104.26 -34.76
C LEU A 36 15.12 -103.43 -35.09
N GLU A 37 13.98 -104.07 -35.37
CA GLU A 37 12.71 -103.37 -35.64
C GLU A 37 12.27 -102.53 -34.43
N LYS A 38 12.41 -103.06 -33.20
CA LYS A 38 12.10 -102.30 -31.98
C LYS A 38 13.04 -101.10 -31.80
N LEU A 39 14.33 -101.27 -32.07
CA LEU A 39 15.31 -100.17 -32.03
C LEU A 39 15.00 -99.11 -33.08
N GLU A 40 14.58 -99.50 -34.29
CA GLU A 40 14.15 -98.59 -35.34
C GLU A 40 12.93 -97.77 -34.91
N GLN A 41 11.91 -98.41 -34.33
CA GLN A 41 10.73 -97.72 -33.78
C GLN A 41 11.12 -96.71 -32.69
N GLN A 42 11.96 -97.11 -31.75
CA GLN A 42 12.48 -96.22 -30.71
C GLN A 42 13.28 -95.06 -31.32
N MET A 43 14.06 -95.29 -32.38
CA MET A 43 14.82 -94.26 -33.07
C MET A 43 13.90 -93.23 -33.74
N VAL A 44 12.80 -93.67 -34.37
CA VAL A 44 11.79 -92.78 -34.95
C VAL A 44 11.10 -91.93 -33.89
N GLU A 45 10.76 -92.51 -32.72
CA GLU A 45 10.19 -91.75 -31.60
C GLU A 45 11.18 -90.69 -31.07
N ILE A 46 12.45 -91.07 -30.91
CA ILE A 46 13.51 -90.13 -30.49
C ILE A 46 13.64 -88.98 -31.49
N LEU A 47 13.62 -89.25 -32.80
CA LEU A 47 13.69 -88.20 -33.82
C LEU A 47 12.54 -87.20 -33.72
N LYS A 48 11.30 -87.68 -33.45
CA LYS A 48 10.15 -86.78 -33.21
C LYS A 48 10.35 -85.90 -31.97
N VAL A 49 10.87 -86.48 -30.89
CA VAL A 49 11.18 -85.71 -29.67
C VAL A 49 12.24 -84.65 -29.97
N ILE A 50 13.32 -85.01 -30.66
CA ILE A 50 14.39 -84.07 -31.05
C ILE A 50 13.84 -82.92 -31.89
N GLN A 51 12.97 -83.21 -32.88
CA GLN A 51 12.36 -82.19 -33.71
C GLN A 51 11.50 -81.23 -32.88
N ASN A 52 10.62 -81.77 -32.02
CA ASN A 52 9.80 -80.95 -31.12
C ASN A 52 10.67 -80.11 -30.16
N THR A 53 11.77 -80.66 -29.65
CA THR A 53 12.72 -79.91 -28.80
C THR A 53 13.38 -78.78 -29.59
N ASN A 54 13.77 -79.02 -30.84
CA ASN A 54 14.37 -78.00 -31.69
C ASN A 54 13.38 -76.85 -31.98
N ASP A 55 12.13 -77.17 -32.30
CA ASP A 55 11.07 -76.17 -32.53
C ASP A 55 10.83 -75.32 -31.27
N ASN A 56 10.82 -75.95 -30.09
CA ASN A 56 10.74 -75.24 -28.81
C ASN A 56 11.94 -74.32 -28.57
N LEU A 57 13.16 -74.75 -28.93
CA LEU A 57 14.35 -73.91 -28.80
C LEU A 57 14.26 -72.68 -29.70
N VAL A 58 13.79 -72.82 -30.95
CA VAL A 58 13.57 -71.68 -31.87
C VAL A 58 12.59 -70.69 -31.27
N LEU A 59 11.44 -71.17 -30.74
CA LEU A 59 10.45 -70.30 -30.08
C LEU A 59 11.02 -69.58 -28.85
N ILE A 60 11.88 -70.23 -28.08
CA ILE A 60 12.57 -69.59 -26.94
C ILE A 60 13.50 -68.48 -27.43
N TRP A 61 14.29 -68.72 -28.48
CA TRP A 61 15.16 -67.71 -29.07
C TRP A 61 14.40 -66.48 -29.55
N GLU A 62 13.29 -66.67 -30.26
CA GLU A 62 12.43 -65.56 -30.73
C GLU A 62 11.86 -64.75 -29.56
N LYS A 63 11.41 -65.41 -28.49
CA LYS A 63 10.94 -64.72 -27.28
C LYS A 63 12.07 -63.96 -26.57
N MET A 64 13.28 -64.51 -26.58
CA MET A 64 14.45 -63.88 -25.97
C MET A 64 14.84 -62.60 -26.71
N ASP A 65 14.87 -62.63 -28.05
CA ASP A 65 15.11 -61.45 -28.90
C ASP A 65 14.04 -60.37 -28.71
N TYR A 66 12.77 -60.78 -28.61
CA TYR A 66 11.68 -59.86 -28.26
C TYR A 66 11.88 -59.21 -26.89
N HIS A 67 12.27 -59.97 -25.87
CA HIS A 67 12.54 -59.43 -24.54
C HIS A 67 13.74 -58.46 -24.54
N ASP A 68 14.81 -58.75 -25.26
CA ASP A 68 15.96 -57.85 -25.41
C ASP A 68 15.54 -56.52 -26.04
N THR A 69 14.68 -56.58 -27.07
CA THR A 69 14.11 -55.37 -27.68
C THR A 69 13.28 -54.55 -26.69
N VAL A 70 12.44 -55.22 -25.88
CA VAL A 70 11.62 -54.54 -24.86
C VAL A 70 12.49 -53.93 -23.77
N LEU A 71 13.52 -54.64 -23.30
CA LEU A 71 14.48 -54.14 -22.31
C LEU A 71 15.22 -52.91 -22.82
N GLY A 72 15.66 -52.91 -24.09
CA GLY A 72 16.27 -51.75 -24.72
C GLY A 72 15.35 -50.52 -24.72
N LYS A 73 14.05 -50.71 -25.04
CA LYS A 73 13.06 -49.62 -24.96
C LYS A 73 12.88 -49.10 -23.53
N HIS A 74 12.78 -49.99 -22.54
CA HIS A 74 12.68 -49.57 -21.14
C HIS A 74 13.93 -48.82 -20.66
N SER A 75 15.12 -49.24 -21.09
CA SER A 75 16.36 -48.53 -20.78
C SER A 75 16.34 -47.09 -21.31
N ASN A 76 15.90 -46.90 -22.56
CA ASN A 76 15.80 -45.56 -23.15
C ASN A 76 14.79 -44.68 -22.41
N ILE A 77 13.63 -45.23 -22.04
CA ILE A 77 12.61 -44.51 -21.25
C ILE A 77 13.18 -44.10 -19.89
N LEU A 78 13.94 -44.98 -19.23
CA LEU A 78 14.57 -44.68 -17.95
C LEU A 78 15.60 -43.55 -18.06
N ASP A 79 16.39 -43.53 -19.13
CA ASP A 79 17.35 -42.44 -19.40
C ASP A 79 16.64 -41.10 -19.63
N GLU A 80 15.52 -41.09 -20.35
CA GLU A 80 14.70 -39.89 -20.55
C GLU A 80 14.11 -39.37 -19.22
N HIS A 81 13.55 -40.26 -18.40
CA HIS A 81 13.05 -39.91 -17.07
C HIS A 81 14.17 -39.35 -16.17
N THR A 82 15.37 -39.93 -16.24
CA THR A 82 16.53 -39.46 -15.48
C THR A 82 16.91 -38.03 -15.87
N LYS A 83 16.94 -37.73 -17.18
CA LYS A 83 17.21 -36.36 -17.67
C LYS A 83 16.13 -35.37 -17.24
N LEU A 84 14.86 -35.77 -17.29
CA LEU A 84 13.75 -34.93 -16.86
C LEU A 84 13.86 -34.58 -15.36
N LEU A 85 14.19 -35.57 -14.51
CA LEU A 85 14.38 -35.35 -13.08
C LEU A 85 15.54 -34.42 -12.77
N GLN A 86 16.65 -34.53 -13.52
CA GLN A 86 17.78 -33.61 -13.38
C GLN A 86 17.37 -32.17 -13.71
N GLU A 87 16.59 -31.97 -14.78
CA GLU A 87 16.10 -30.65 -15.17
C GLU A 87 15.13 -30.07 -14.14
N GLN A 88 14.20 -30.87 -13.63
CA GLN A 88 13.31 -30.46 -12.54
C GLN A 88 14.08 -30.05 -11.28
N THR A 89 15.14 -30.79 -10.94
CA THR A 89 16.02 -30.46 -9.81
C THR A 89 16.72 -29.12 -10.05
N ARG A 90 17.17 -28.84 -11.28
CA ARG A 90 17.78 -27.56 -11.64
C ARG A 90 16.80 -26.39 -11.47
N ILE A 91 15.58 -26.54 -11.98
CA ILE A 91 14.52 -25.52 -11.86
C ILE A 91 14.18 -25.26 -10.38
N LEU A 92 14.06 -26.31 -9.56
CA LEU A 92 13.81 -26.16 -8.12
C LEU A 92 14.92 -25.37 -7.43
N ASN A 93 16.18 -25.66 -7.74
CA ASN A 93 17.31 -24.91 -7.18
C ASN A 93 17.31 -23.42 -7.58
N GLU A 94 16.90 -23.10 -8.82
CA GLU A 94 16.74 -21.71 -9.27
C GLU A 94 15.62 -21.01 -8.52
N GLN A 95 14.47 -21.68 -8.34
CA GLN A 95 13.35 -21.15 -7.56
C GLN A 95 13.73 -20.89 -6.09
N THR A 96 14.52 -21.79 -5.47
CA THR A 96 15.04 -21.58 -4.12
C THR A 96 15.90 -20.32 -4.03
N LYS A 97 16.79 -20.07 -4.99
CA LYS A 97 17.61 -18.84 -5.01
C LYS A 97 16.75 -17.58 -5.14
N VAL A 98 15.75 -17.59 -6.01
CA VAL A 98 14.81 -16.46 -6.16
C VAL A 98 14.07 -16.18 -4.84
N LEU A 99 13.64 -17.23 -4.12
CA LEU A 99 12.99 -17.07 -2.82
C LEU A 99 13.95 -16.49 -1.75
N GLU A 100 15.22 -16.91 -1.75
CA GLU A 100 16.24 -16.33 -0.86
C GLU A 100 16.44 -14.84 -1.14
N ASP A 101 16.49 -14.43 -2.40
CA ASP A 101 16.65 -13.03 -2.78
C ASP A 101 15.42 -12.19 -2.42
N HIS A 102 14.20 -12.70 -2.65
CA HIS A 102 12.98 -12.05 -2.17
C HIS A 102 12.98 -11.90 -0.63
N THR A 103 13.48 -12.88 0.10
CA THR A 103 13.59 -12.82 1.56
C THR A 103 14.55 -11.70 2.00
N LYS A 104 15.70 -11.54 1.32
CA LYS A 104 16.63 -10.43 1.60
C LYS A 104 15.99 -9.07 1.37
N ILE A 105 15.28 -8.90 0.24
CA ILE A 105 14.58 -7.65 -0.09
C ILE A 105 13.54 -7.30 0.99
N LEU A 106 12.74 -8.29 1.44
CA LEU A 106 11.75 -8.07 2.49
C LEU A 106 12.39 -7.64 3.82
N LEU A 107 13.55 -8.20 4.17
CA LEU A 107 14.30 -7.79 5.37
C LEU A 107 14.81 -6.35 5.26
N GLU A 108 15.30 -5.94 4.09
CA GLU A 108 15.72 -4.55 3.84
C GLU A 108 14.55 -3.57 3.93
N GLN A 109 13.41 -3.90 3.31
CA GLN A 109 12.20 -3.09 3.41
C GLN A 109 11.70 -2.95 4.85
N THR A 110 11.78 -4.04 5.63
CA THR A 110 11.41 -4.00 7.05
C THR A 110 12.31 -3.05 7.84
N LYS A 111 13.62 -3.06 7.60
CA LYS A 111 14.56 -2.11 8.24
C LYS A 111 14.26 -0.66 7.85
N LEU A 112 13.98 -0.41 6.57
CA LEU A 112 13.61 0.93 6.09
C LEU A 112 12.34 1.45 6.77
N LEU A 113 11.31 0.60 6.90
CA LEU A 113 10.06 0.95 7.59
C LEU A 113 10.28 1.29 9.07
N GLN A 114 11.16 0.53 9.75
CA GLN A 114 11.54 0.83 11.14
C GLN A 114 12.20 2.20 11.26
N GLU A 115 13.11 2.53 10.34
CA GLU A 115 13.78 3.83 10.33
C GLU A 115 12.83 4.99 10.02
N GLN A 116 11.92 4.82 9.05
CA GLN A 116 10.87 5.80 8.78
C GLN A 116 9.96 6.01 10.00
N THR A 117 9.62 4.94 10.72
CA THR A 117 8.84 5.03 11.96
C THR A 117 9.57 5.84 13.02
N ARG A 118 10.89 5.63 13.18
CA ARG A 118 11.73 6.41 14.11
C ARG A 118 11.71 7.90 13.77
N ILE A 119 11.91 8.26 12.50
CA ILE A 119 11.89 9.66 12.04
C ILE A 119 10.53 10.32 12.30
N VAL A 120 9.43 9.61 12.05
CA VAL A 120 8.08 10.13 12.32
C VAL A 120 7.87 10.41 13.81
N LEU A 121 8.35 9.52 14.69
CA LEU A 121 8.30 9.75 16.14
C LEU A 121 9.12 10.98 16.56
N GLU A 122 10.31 11.16 16.01
CA GLU A 122 11.14 12.35 16.27
C GLU A 122 10.46 13.64 15.84
N HIS A 123 9.88 13.67 14.63
CA HIS A 123 9.10 14.83 14.17
C HIS A 123 7.86 15.08 15.05
N THR A 124 7.22 14.03 15.56
CA THR A 124 6.06 14.16 16.46
C THR A 124 6.46 14.82 17.77
N GLU A 125 7.59 14.43 18.36
CA GLU A 125 8.09 15.06 19.58
C GLU A 125 8.52 16.52 19.34
N LEU A 126 9.19 16.81 18.22
CA LEU A 126 9.55 18.18 17.85
C LEU A 126 8.32 19.07 17.67
N LEU A 127 7.25 18.55 17.05
CA LEU A 127 5.98 19.26 16.94
C LEU A 127 5.35 19.56 18.31
N LYS A 128 5.40 18.61 19.26
CA LYS A 128 4.93 18.85 20.63
C LYS A 128 5.73 19.96 21.32
N GLU A 129 7.04 19.99 21.13
CA GLU A 129 7.88 21.08 21.66
C GLU A 129 7.53 22.43 21.05
N HIS A 130 7.31 22.47 19.73
CA HIS A 130 6.90 23.70 19.04
C HIS A 130 5.53 24.19 19.52
N SER A 131 4.55 23.31 19.71
CA SER A 131 3.25 23.68 20.27
C SER A 131 3.39 24.30 21.67
N LYS A 132 4.19 23.69 22.57
CA LYS A 132 4.46 24.27 23.90
C LYS A 132 5.09 25.66 23.83
N LYS A 133 6.04 25.87 22.91
CA LYS A 133 6.66 27.19 22.71
C LYS A 133 5.63 28.21 22.22
N LEU A 134 4.73 27.81 21.33
CA LEU A 134 3.67 28.68 20.81
C LEU A 134 2.66 29.05 21.91
N ASP A 135 2.27 28.10 22.76
CA ASP A 135 1.40 28.35 23.91
C ASP A 135 2.04 29.39 24.85
N ASN A 136 3.32 29.21 25.18
CA ASN A 136 4.07 30.16 26.01
C ASN A 136 4.11 31.57 25.38
N ILE A 137 4.38 31.67 24.07
CA ILE A 137 4.39 32.96 23.35
C ILE A 137 2.99 33.59 23.41
N THR A 138 1.94 32.80 23.25
CA THR A 138 0.55 33.28 23.30
C THR A 138 0.21 33.85 24.68
N ASP A 139 0.66 33.20 25.74
CA ASP A 139 0.48 33.68 27.12
C ASP A 139 1.27 34.97 27.39
N GLU A 140 2.51 35.08 26.92
CA GLU A 140 3.31 36.30 27.06
C GLU A 140 2.69 37.48 26.28
N LEU A 141 2.21 37.24 25.06
CA LEU A 141 1.48 38.26 24.28
C LEU A 141 0.20 38.72 25.00
N ARG A 142 -0.52 37.79 25.64
CA ARG A 142 -1.69 38.14 26.46
C ARG A 142 -1.32 39.06 27.62
N LYS A 143 -0.22 38.77 28.34
CA LYS A 143 0.27 39.62 29.43
C LYS A 143 0.65 41.02 28.95
N ILE A 144 1.36 41.10 27.82
CA ILE A 144 1.73 42.38 27.19
C ILE A 144 0.49 43.19 26.85
N ARG A 145 -0.52 42.56 26.22
CA ARG A 145 -1.78 43.22 25.89
C ARG A 145 -2.45 43.84 27.11
N ILE A 146 -2.60 43.07 28.20
CA ILE A 146 -3.21 43.57 29.45
C ILE A 146 -2.40 44.74 30.02
N SER A 147 -1.07 44.63 30.02
CA SER A 147 -0.20 45.71 30.49
C SER A 147 -0.37 46.98 29.66
N LEU A 148 -0.42 46.84 28.33
CA LEU A 148 -0.62 47.94 27.40
C LEU A 148 -1.98 48.61 27.60
N ASP A 149 -3.07 47.83 27.71
CA ASP A 149 -4.42 48.35 27.99
C ASP A 149 -4.45 49.16 29.29
N SER A 150 -3.74 48.70 30.33
CA SER A 150 -3.62 49.44 31.60
C SER A 150 -2.79 50.72 31.46
N PHE A 151 -1.77 50.71 30.60
CA PHE A 151 -0.91 51.85 30.35
C PHE A 151 -1.66 52.93 29.56
N THR A 152 -2.34 52.57 28.48
CA THR A 152 -3.12 53.50 27.65
C THR A 152 -4.27 54.12 28.46
N SER A 153 -4.93 53.34 29.32
CA SER A 153 -5.96 53.86 30.23
C SER A 153 -5.42 54.92 31.20
N ARG A 154 -4.27 54.63 31.84
CA ARG A 154 -3.62 55.59 32.74
C ARG A 154 -3.12 56.83 32.00
N ALA A 155 -2.47 56.64 30.86
CA ALA A 155 -2.00 57.73 30.02
C ALA A 155 -3.15 58.65 29.61
N GLY A 156 -4.29 58.08 29.17
CA GLY A 156 -5.50 58.84 28.85
C GLY A 156 -6.00 59.67 30.03
N HIS A 157 -6.11 59.07 31.21
CA HIS A 157 -6.54 59.77 32.43
C HIS A 157 -5.58 60.91 32.82
N TYR A 158 -4.26 60.70 32.74
CA TYR A 158 -3.29 61.75 33.05
C TYR A 158 -3.36 62.91 32.06
N VAL A 159 -3.56 62.61 30.77
CA VAL A 159 -3.71 63.65 29.74
C VAL A 159 -4.99 64.46 29.99
N GLU A 160 -6.13 63.79 30.22
CA GLU A 160 -7.39 64.45 30.56
C GLU A 160 -7.24 65.36 31.79
N LYS A 161 -6.62 64.85 32.86
CA LYS A 161 -6.35 65.62 34.08
C LYS A 161 -5.48 66.84 33.81
N THR A 162 -4.40 66.68 33.03
CA THR A 162 -3.47 67.77 32.69
C THR A 162 -4.19 68.86 31.91
N ILE A 163 -5.02 68.48 30.93
CA ILE A 163 -5.79 69.42 30.13
C ILE A 163 -6.81 70.17 30.98
N MET A 164 -7.46 69.49 31.94
CA MET A 164 -8.36 70.16 32.88
C MET A 164 -7.64 71.15 33.80
N GLU A 165 -6.44 70.82 34.27
CA GLU A 165 -5.62 71.74 35.07
C GLU A 165 -5.21 72.97 34.24
N LEU A 166 -4.75 72.79 33.01
CA LEU A 166 -4.42 73.88 32.09
C LEU A 166 -5.64 74.76 31.77
N TYR A 167 -6.80 74.15 31.52
CA TYR A 167 -8.05 74.87 31.28
C TYR A 167 -8.44 75.75 32.48
N LYS A 168 -8.37 75.21 33.70
CA LYS A 168 -8.65 75.98 34.93
C LYS A 168 -7.69 77.15 35.12
N GLU A 169 -6.40 76.97 34.84
CA GLU A 169 -5.43 78.06 34.90
C GLU A 169 -5.66 79.11 33.81
N ALA A 170 -6.02 78.70 32.59
CA ALA A 170 -6.37 79.63 31.51
C ALA A 170 -7.57 80.51 31.88
N LEU A 171 -8.63 79.94 32.46
CA LEU A 171 -9.78 80.69 32.96
C LEU A 171 -9.37 81.75 33.98
N LYS A 172 -8.55 81.37 34.96
CA LYS A 172 -8.06 82.29 36.01
C LYS A 172 -7.25 83.45 35.43
N ILE A 173 -6.38 83.19 34.44
CA ILE A 173 -5.59 84.23 33.76
C ILE A 173 -6.51 85.25 33.07
N HIS A 174 -7.64 84.78 32.54
CA HIS A 174 -8.66 85.63 31.92
C HIS A 174 -9.65 86.24 32.93
N GLY A 175 -9.37 86.13 34.24
CA GLY A 175 -10.19 86.73 35.30
C GLY A 175 -11.49 85.98 35.61
N ILE A 176 -11.65 84.77 35.08
CA ILE A 176 -12.83 83.93 35.31
C ILE A 176 -12.48 82.90 36.40
N ASP A 177 -13.19 82.93 37.52
CA ASP A 177 -13.10 81.87 38.51
C ASP A 177 -13.70 80.57 37.92
N PRO A 178 -12.94 79.47 37.82
CA PRO A 178 -13.45 78.20 37.29
C PRO A 178 -14.72 77.69 37.98
N SER A 179 -14.94 78.01 39.26
CA SER A 179 -16.17 77.64 39.97
C SER A 179 -17.42 78.34 39.45
N ASN A 180 -17.27 79.43 38.69
CA ASN A 180 -18.37 80.16 38.07
C ASN A 180 -18.71 79.65 36.66
N VAL A 181 -17.89 78.78 36.07
CA VAL A 181 -18.24 78.12 34.81
C VAL A 181 -19.38 77.15 35.07
N LYS A 182 -20.49 77.38 34.38
CA LYS A 182 -21.71 76.58 34.49
C LYS A 182 -21.71 75.51 33.41
N HIS A 183 -22.14 74.33 33.84
CA HIS A 183 -22.43 73.23 32.95
C HIS A 183 -23.93 73.20 32.63
N GLY A 184 -24.28 73.18 31.35
CA GLY A 184 -25.68 73.24 30.93
C GLY A 184 -25.91 72.65 29.54
N TYR A 185 -27.12 72.87 29.04
CA TYR A 185 -27.52 72.39 27.72
C TYR A 185 -28.16 73.51 26.91
N VAL A 186 -27.81 73.57 25.62
CA VAL A 186 -28.50 74.38 24.63
C VAL A 186 -29.34 73.47 23.73
N GLU A 187 -30.64 73.75 23.62
CA GLU A 187 -31.55 73.02 22.73
C GLU A 187 -31.64 73.69 21.37
N ASP A 188 -31.55 72.89 20.31
CA ASP A 188 -31.77 73.35 18.94
C ASP A 188 -33.25 73.56 18.66
N VAL A 189 -33.76 74.74 18.97
CA VAL A 189 -35.18 75.08 18.79
C VAL A 189 -35.53 75.46 17.35
N VAL A 190 -34.53 75.86 16.55
CA VAL A 190 -34.71 76.36 15.17
C VAL A 190 -34.50 75.25 14.14
N GLY A 191 -33.70 74.24 14.47
CA GLY A 191 -33.29 73.17 13.56
C GLY A 191 -31.99 73.49 12.81
N ILE A 192 -31.02 74.14 13.46
CA ILE A 192 -29.69 74.42 12.89
C ILE A 192 -28.96 73.12 12.53
N VAL A 193 -29.12 72.08 13.36
CA VAL A 193 -28.59 70.73 13.11
C VAL A 193 -29.72 69.71 13.13
N SER A 194 -30.50 69.69 14.22
CA SER A 194 -31.63 68.77 14.39
C SER A 194 -32.55 69.32 15.48
N LYS A 195 -33.73 69.77 15.05
CA LYS A 195 -34.71 70.41 15.94
C LYS A 195 -35.06 69.53 17.15
N GLY A 196 -34.99 70.09 18.36
CA GLY A 196 -35.25 69.42 19.64
C GLY A 196 -34.04 68.68 20.24
N ARG A 197 -32.90 68.62 19.54
CA ARG A 197 -31.67 68.02 20.08
C ARG A 197 -31.00 68.97 21.07
N LYS A 198 -30.52 68.43 22.20
CA LYS A 198 -29.79 69.17 23.23
C LYS A 198 -28.30 68.92 23.10
N TYR A 199 -27.52 69.98 23.29
CA TYR A 199 -26.06 69.98 23.25
C TYR A 199 -25.51 70.49 24.56
N GLU A 200 -24.59 69.73 25.13
CA GLU A 200 -23.90 70.06 26.36
C GLU A 200 -22.95 71.24 26.12
N ILE A 201 -22.94 72.21 27.04
CA ILE A 201 -22.11 73.41 26.96
C ILE A 201 -21.54 73.76 28.33
N ASP A 202 -20.28 74.18 28.34
CA ASP A 202 -19.66 74.86 29.46
C ASP A 202 -19.58 76.35 29.16
N PHE A 203 -20.18 77.18 30.02
CA PHE A 203 -20.27 78.61 29.74
C PHE A 203 -20.13 79.47 30.99
N TYR A 204 -19.69 80.71 30.80
CA TYR A 204 -19.62 81.74 31.83
C TYR A 204 -20.34 83.00 31.31
N GLU A 205 -21.33 83.46 32.06
CA GLU A 205 -22.20 84.58 31.67
C GLU A 205 -21.85 85.81 32.51
N THR A 206 -21.61 86.91 31.81
CA THR A 206 -21.48 88.27 32.35
C THR A 206 -22.70 89.08 31.92
N ASP A 207 -22.86 90.28 32.45
CA ASP A 207 -24.03 91.13 32.14
C ASP A 207 -24.18 91.42 30.62
N ASP A 208 -23.07 91.39 29.87
CA ASP A 208 -23.05 91.74 28.44
C ASP A 208 -22.70 90.56 27.50
N ILE A 209 -21.97 89.53 27.97
CA ILE A 209 -21.39 88.49 27.10
C ILE A 209 -21.48 87.10 27.76
N ILE A 210 -21.82 86.09 26.95
CA ILE A 210 -21.67 84.67 27.30
C ILE A 210 -20.38 84.13 26.67
N HIS A 211 -19.45 83.69 27.52
CA HIS A 211 -18.26 82.95 27.12
C HIS A 211 -18.59 81.47 27.04
N LEU A 212 -18.28 80.83 25.90
CA LEU A 212 -18.44 79.39 25.70
C LEU A 212 -17.06 78.71 25.69
N PHE A 213 -16.95 77.59 26.37
CA PHE A 213 -15.74 76.79 26.44
C PHE A 213 -15.99 75.39 25.89
N GLU A 214 -15.04 74.90 25.09
CA GLU A 214 -14.98 73.49 24.69
C GLU A 214 -13.57 73.00 24.94
N VAL A 215 -13.46 71.88 25.67
CA VAL A 215 -12.16 71.31 26.04
C VAL A 215 -12.04 69.90 25.46
N LYS A 216 -10.97 69.66 24.71
CA LYS A 216 -10.69 68.37 24.06
C LYS A 216 -9.24 67.97 24.26
N ASN A 217 -9.00 66.66 24.23
CA ASN A 217 -7.65 66.10 24.20
C ASN A 217 -6.90 66.47 22.92
N LEU A 218 -7.61 66.48 21.80
CA LEU A 218 -7.12 66.92 20.50
C LEU A 218 -8.13 67.92 19.92
N CYS A 219 -7.67 69.11 19.53
CA CYS A 219 -8.48 70.10 18.84
C CYS A 219 -8.30 69.90 17.33
N ASP A 220 -9.23 69.17 16.73
CA ASP A 220 -9.34 68.92 15.29
C ASP A 220 -10.46 69.78 14.67
N GLU A 221 -10.64 69.66 13.34
CA GLU A 221 -11.71 70.38 12.63
C GLU A 221 -13.10 70.09 13.20
N ASP A 222 -13.35 68.85 13.64
CA ASP A 222 -14.60 68.45 14.27
C ASP A 222 -14.84 69.18 15.61
N ALA A 223 -13.80 69.34 16.44
CA ALA A 223 -13.90 70.11 17.68
C ALA A 223 -14.25 71.59 17.41
N ILE A 224 -13.70 72.15 16.34
CA ILE A 224 -14.01 73.52 15.90
C ILE A 224 -15.45 73.61 15.39
N GLU A 225 -15.90 72.68 14.55
CA GLU A 225 -17.27 72.66 14.07
C GLU A 225 -18.27 72.52 15.23
N GLN A 226 -17.95 71.70 16.23
CA GLN A 226 -18.77 71.54 17.44
C GLN A 226 -18.94 72.85 18.20
N ILE A 227 -17.87 73.63 18.42
CA ILE A 227 -18.00 74.91 19.13
C ILE A 227 -18.76 75.94 18.29
N GLU A 228 -18.55 75.99 16.98
CA GLU A 228 -19.29 76.89 16.08
C GLU A 228 -20.79 76.61 16.06
N ILE A 229 -21.19 75.32 16.02
CA ILE A 229 -22.59 74.91 16.11
C ILE A 229 -23.19 75.40 17.42
N ARG A 230 -22.50 75.20 18.54
CA ARG A 230 -23.00 75.61 19.86
C ARG A 230 -23.13 77.13 19.98
N ILE A 231 -22.21 77.90 19.40
CA ILE A 231 -22.31 79.36 19.30
C ILE A 231 -23.59 79.75 18.54
N LYS A 232 -23.80 79.17 17.34
CA LYS A 232 -25.01 79.46 16.52
C LYS A 232 -26.30 79.13 17.27
N LEU A 233 -26.33 78.02 17.99
CA LEU A 233 -27.48 77.61 18.80
C LEU A 233 -27.79 78.62 19.90
N LEU A 234 -26.78 79.06 20.68
CA LEU A 234 -26.96 80.05 21.74
C LEU A 234 -27.45 81.40 21.20
N SER A 235 -26.86 81.90 20.11
CA SER A 235 -27.27 83.16 19.48
C SER A 235 -28.73 83.13 19.00
N SER A 236 -29.19 81.97 18.51
CA SER A 236 -30.57 81.79 18.04
C SER A 236 -31.61 81.91 19.17
N GLN A 237 -31.23 81.63 20.42
CA GLN A 237 -32.13 81.69 21.58
C GLN A 237 -32.22 83.10 22.18
N GLN A 238 -31.10 83.85 22.26
CA GLN A 238 -31.08 85.24 22.77
C GLN A 238 -31.89 86.21 21.90
N THR A 239 -31.92 85.99 20.58
CA THR A 239 -32.68 86.83 19.63
C THR A 239 -34.20 86.76 19.90
N ARG A 240 -34.68 85.74 20.64
CA ARG A 240 -36.10 85.58 20.97
C ARG A 240 -36.53 86.35 22.22
N THR A 241 -35.65 86.58 23.18
CA THR A 241 -35.94 87.32 24.41
C THR A 241 -36.16 88.82 24.16
N LEU A 242 -35.56 89.37 23.10
CA LEU A 242 -35.72 90.77 22.67
C LEU A 242 -36.92 91.00 21.71
N ASN A 243 -37.53 89.94 21.17
CA ASN A 243 -38.63 90.04 20.19
C ASN A 243 -40.04 89.83 20.80
N HIS A 244 -40.15 89.81 22.12
CA HIS A 244 -41.42 89.94 22.83
C HIS A 244 -41.38 91.18 23.76
N THR A 245 -41.59 92.35 23.17
CA THR A 245 -42.09 93.55 23.87
C THR A 245 -43.28 94.09 23.10
#